data_AF-A0AAW9GTX7-F1
#
_entry.id   AF-A0AAW9GTX7-F1
#
_cell.length_a   1.000
_cell.length_b   1.000
_cell.length_c   1.000
_cell.angle_alpha   90.00
_cell.angle_beta   90.00
_cell.angle_gamma   90.00
#
_symmetry.space_group_name_H-M   'P 1'
#
loop_
_entity.id
_entity.type
_entity.pdbx_description
1 polymer ?
#
loop_
_entity_poly.entity_id
_entity_poly.type
_entity_poly.pdbx_seq_one_letter_code
_entity_poly.pdbx_strand_id
1 'polypeptide(L)'
;MKIKPPAFAIAICLSSLSLNAMAGEYTETGYLRNVKANNTGSTCFFQIAGSPTGHNFQGGEWYCGDIAGQNILKLAQTAQILQMKVKVILEGDGAAYKPVKAVELAN
;
A
#
# COMPACT_ATOMS: atom_id res chain seq x y z
N MET A 1 -0.69 53.25 -39.66
CA MET A 1 -1.75 52.25 -39.86
C MET A 1 -1.47 51.09 -38.90
N LYS A 2 -2.47 50.63 -38.14
CA LYS A 2 -2.34 49.86 -36.89
C LYS A 2 -1.86 48.41 -37.13
N ILE A 3 -0.95 47.96 -36.27
CA ILE A 3 -0.41 46.59 -36.17
C ILE A 3 -1.45 45.66 -35.54
N LYS A 4 -1.58 44.42 -36.03
CA LYS A 4 -2.16 43.29 -35.27
C LYS A 4 -1.74 41.93 -35.88
N PRO A 5 -0.94 41.10 -35.19
CA PRO A 5 -0.86 39.67 -35.48
C PRO A 5 -1.93 38.93 -34.66
N PRO A 6 -2.67 37.94 -35.23
CA PRO A 6 -3.54 37.12 -34.41
C PRO A 6 -2.73 36.02 -33.70
N ALA A 7 -2.62 36.22 -32.38
CA ALA A 7 -2.59 35.23 -31.31
C ALA A 7 -2.02 33.83 -31.64
N PHE A 8 -0.78 33.66 -31.19
CA PHE A 8 -0.06 32.42 -30.94
C PHE A 8 -0.88 31.50 -30.01
N ALA A 9 -1.53 30.46 -30.54
CA ALA A 9 -2.22 29.44 -29.75
C ALA A 9 -1.21 28.40 -29.28
N ILE A 10 -0.68 28.58 -28.06
CA ILE A 10 0.14 27.57 -27.39
C ILE A 10 -0.80 26.47 -26.92
N ALA A 11 -0.77 25.33 -27.60
CA ALA A 11 -1.39 24.10 -27.13
C ALA A 11 -0.65 23.64 -25.86
N ILE A 12 -1.28 23.83 -24.70
CA ILE A 12 -0.79 23.29 -23.42
C ILE A 12 -0.90 21.77 -23.52
N CYS A 13 0.22 21.09 -23.73
CA CYS A 13 0.30 19.64 -23.58
C CYS A 13 -0.06 19.29 -22.13
N LEU A 14 -1.21 18.63 -21.94
CA LEU A 14 -1.47 17.90 -20.70
C LEU A 14 -0.45 16.76 -20.63
N SER A 15 0.64 16.98 -19.89
CA SER A 15 1.48 15.90 -19.40
C SER A 15 0.63 15.06 -18.46
N SER A 16 0.04 14.00 -19.02
CA SER A 16 -0.46 12.87 -18.24
C SER A 16 0.72 12.32 -17.45
N LEU A 17 0.75 12.62 -16.15
CA LEU A 17 1.55 11.88 -15.19
C LEU A 17 1.05 10.44 -15.26
N SER A 18 1.69 9.62 -16.08
CA SER A 18 1.58 8.18 -15.99
C SER A 18 2.05 7.80 -14.59
N LEU A 19 1.10 7.47 -13.72
CA LEU A 19 1.36 6.76 -12.48
C LEU A 19 2.06 5.47 -12.89
N ASN A 20 3.39 5.46 -12.81
CA ASN A 20 4.15 4.23 -12.88
C ASN A 20 3.60 3.38 -11.74
N ALA A 21 2.82 2.35 -12.08
CA ALA A 21 2.58 1.25 -11.16
C ALA A 21 3.98 0.76 -10.80
N MET A 22 4.45 1.07 -9.59
CA MET A 22 5.71 0.56 -9.06
C MET A 22 5.59 -0.95 -9.18
N ALA A 23 6.33 -1.55 -10.11
CA ALA A 23 6.39 -2.98 -10.31
C ALA A 23 7.63 -3.49 -9.57
N GLY A 24 7.48 -4.57 -8.81
CA GLY A 24 8.56 -5.17 -8.04
C GLY A 24 8.40 -5.03 -6.52
N GLU A 25 9.28 -5.73 -5.81
CA GLU A 25 9.29 -5.81 -4.36
C GLU A 25 9.77 -4.50 -3.72
N TYR A 26 9.07 -4.05 -2.68
CA TYR A 26 9.46 -2.89 -1.88
C TYR A 26 9.05 -3.05 -0.42
N THR A 27 9.69 -2.29 0.47
CA THR A 27 9.41 -2.32 1.91
C THR A 27 8.70 -1.05 2.37
N GLU A 28 7.59 -1.23 3.07
CA GLU A 28 6.88 -0.17 3.78
C GLU A 28 7.08 -0.32 5.29
N THR A 29 7.26 0.79 5.99
CA THR A 29 7.42 0.78 7.45
C THR A 29 6.31 1.59 8.12
N GLY A 30 5.65 1.03 9.12
CA GLY A 30 4.55 1.72 9.80
C GLY A 30 3.89 0.87 10.88
N TYR A 31 2.64 1.19 11.19
CA TYR A 31 1.81 0.47 12.15
C TYR A 31 0.66 -0.22 11.42
N LEU A 32 0.40 -1.47 11.78
CA LEU A 32 -0.69 -2.23 11.18
C LEU A 32 -2.04 -1.86 11.79
N ARG A 33 -3.05 -1.81 10.93
CA ARG A 33 -4.43 -1.45 11.20
C ARG A 33 -5.36 -2.39 10.46
N ASN A 34 -6.56 -2.59 11.00
CA ASN A 34 -7.61 -3.37 10.36
C ASN A 34 -7.14 -4.76 9.88
N VAL A 35 -6.27 -5.43 10.64
CA VAL A 35 -5.80 -6.78 10.36
C VAL A 35 -6.98 -7.76 10.49
N LYS A 36 -7.42 -8.35 9.38
CA LYS A 36 -8.61 -9.22 9.31
C LYS A 36 -8.41 -10.36 8.31
N ALA A 37 -9.15 -11.44 8.51
CA ALA A 37 -9.35 -12.50 7.52
C ALA A 37 -10.75 -12.34 6.90
N ASN A 38 -10.91 -12.65 5.61
CA ASN A 38 -12.23 -12.68 4.98
C ASN A 38 -13.09 -13.83 5.56
N ASN A 39 -14.41 -13.65 5.55
CA ASN A 39 -15.36 -14.62 6.12
C ASN A 39 -15.37 -15.97 5.37
N THR A 40 -14.81 -16.01 4.16
CA THR A 40 -14.59 -17.22 3.35
C THR A 40 -13.24 -17.90 3.63
N GLY A 41 -12.42 -17.34 4.52
CA GLY A 41 -11.40 -18.02 5.31
C GLY A 41 -9.98 -18.07 4.78
N SER A 42 -9.71 -17.57 3.57
CA SER A 42 -8.43 -17.84 2.89
C SER A 42 -7.64 -16.61 2.48
N THR A 43 -8.23 -15.41 2.57
CA THR A 43 -7.52 -14.16 2.24
C THR A 43 -7.51 -13.27 3.46
N CYS A 44 -6.31 -12.82 3.82
CA CYS A 44 -6.08 -11.91 4.91
C CYS A 44 -5.59 -10.57 4.38
N PHE A 45 -5.89 -9.51 5.13
CA PHE A 45 -5.53 -8.16 4.74
C PHE A 45 -5.30 -7.27 5.97
N PHE A 46 -4.55 -6.19 5.74
CA PHE A 46 -4.38 -5.09 6.70
C PHE A 46 -4.21 -3.77 5.95
N GLN A 47 -4.13 -2.70 6.73
CA GLN A 47 -3.70 -1.38 6.27
C GLN A 47 -2.50 -0.91 7.09
N ILE A 48 -1.62 -0.12 6.49
CA ILE A 48 -0.44 0.48 7.10
C ILE A 48 -0.73 1.96 7.35
N ALA A 49 -0.39 2.44 8.54
CA ALA A 49 -0.48 3.84 8.94
C ALA A 49 0.87 4.36 9.48
N GLY A 50 1.12 5.66 9.35
CA GLY A 50 2.35 6.28 9.84
C GLY A 50 2.45 6.36 11.37
N SER A 51 1.30 6.29 12.06
CA SER A 51 1.19 6.23 13.52
C SER A 51 0.03 5.31 13.92
N PRO A 52 -0.05 4.85 15.18
CA PRO A 52 -1.13 3.96 15.63
C PRO A 52 -2.54 4.52 15.40
N THR A 53 -2.70 5.84 15.43
CA THR A 53 -3.98 6.56 15.25
C THR A 53 -4.07 7.35 13.94
N GLY A 54 -3.06 7.28 13.08
CA GLY A 54 -2.95 8.11 11.87
C GLY A 54 -3.83 7.66 10.70
N HIS A 55 -3.71 8.36 9.57
CA HIS A 55 -4.34 7.93 8.33
C HIS A 55 -3.61 6.71 7.74
N ASN A 56 -4.38 5.80 7.16
CA ASN A 56 -3.86 4.65 6.43
C ASN A 56 -3.36 5.12 5.06
N PHE A 57 -2.22 4.61 4.60
CA PHE A 57 -1.63 4.99 3.31
C PHE A 57 -1.38 3.81 2.37
N GLN A 58 -1.33 2.57 2.87
CA GLN A 58 -1.09 1.37 2.05
C GLN A 58 -1.92 0.19 2.55
N GLY A 59 -2.57 -0.55 1.65
CA GLY A 59 -3.21 -1.84 1.95
C GLY A 59 -2.29 -3.01 1.62
N GLY A 60 -2.34 -4.08 2.41
CA GLY A 60 -1.67 -5.34 2.12
C GLY A 60 -2.66 -6.50 2.14
N GLU A 61 -2.51 -7.45 1.22
CA GLU A 61 -3.30 -8.68 1.15
C GLU A 61 -2.43 -9.92 0.92
N TRP A 62 -2.82 -11.06 1.48
CA TRP A 62 -2.15 -12.34 1.26
C TRP A 62 -3.09 -13.53 1.44
N TYR A 63 -2.68 -14.68 0.92
CA TYR A 63 -3.33 -15.94 1.21
C TYR A 63 -2.96 -16.40 2.62
N CYS A 64 -3.96 -16.69 3.45
CA CYS A 64 -3.79 -17.20 4.81
C CYS A 64 -4.48 -18.54 5.03
N GLY A 65 -4.76 -19.32 3.98
CA GLY A 65 -5.28 -20.68 4.13
C GLY A 65 -4.22 -21.74 4.46
N ASP A 66 -2.93 -21.37 4.50
CA ASP A 66 -1.82 -22.24 4.90
C ASP A 66 -1.14 -21.79 6.20
N ILE A 67 -0.22 -22.60 6.71
CA ILE A 67 0.49 -22.35 7.97
C ILE A 67 1.32 -21.05 7.91
N ALA A 68 1.96 -20.78 6.77
CA ALA A 68 2.81 -19.61 6.62
C ALA A 68 1.99 -18.31 6.69
N GLY A 69 0.90 -18.24 5.93
CA GLY A 69 -0.01 -17.10 5.94
C GLY A 69 -0.74 -16.91 7.27
N GLN A 70 -1.04 -18.00 8.00
CA GLN A 70 -1.57 -17.93 9.37
C GLN A 70 -0.53 -17.39 10.38
N ASN A 71 0.75 -17.71 10.20
CA ASN A 71 1.81 -17.15 11.05
C ASN A 71 1.95 -15.64 10.82
N ILE A 72 1.88 -15.19 9.58
CA ILE A 72 1.85 -13.75 9.24
C ILE A 72 0.63 -13.09 9.89
N LEU A 73 -0.56 -13.70 9.82
CA LEU A 73 -1.77 -13.17 10.44
C LEU A 73 -1.61 -12.98 11.95
N LYS A 74 -1.12 -14.00 12.67
CA LYS A 74 -0.92 -13.93 14.12
C LYS A 74 0.09 -12.84 14.51
N LEU A 75 1.20 -12.74 13.77
CA LEU A 75 2.19 -11.70 13.98
C LEU A 75 1.58 -10.31 13.75
N ALA A 76 0.86 -10.13 12.64
CA ALA A 76 0.22 -8.87 12.29
C ALA A 76 -0.83 -8.42 13.32
N GLN A 77 -1.66 -9.34 13.80
CA GLN A 77 -2.64 -9.08 14.87
C GLN A 77 -1.95 -8.69 16.17
N THR A 78 -0.88 -9.41 16.54
CA THR A 78 -0.09 -9.10 17.75
C THR A 78 0.53 -7.71 17.65
N ALA A 79 1.16 -7.39 16.52
CA ALA A 79 1.74 -6.07 16.27
C ALA A 79 0.67 -4.96 16.33
N GLN A 80 -0.52 -5.18 15.77
CA GLN A 80 -1.63 -4.22 15.86
C GLN A 80 -2.07 -4.00 17.31
N ILE A 81 -2.28 -5.07 18.09
CA ILE A 81 -2.75 -4.99 19.48
C ILE A 81 -1.73 -4.25 20.35
N LEU A 82 -0.46 -4.56 20.18
CA LEU A 82 0.64 -3.96 20.96
C LEU A 82 1.10 -2.62 20.38
N GLN A 83 0.47 -2.14 19.30
CA GLN A 83 0.86 -0.91 18.58
C GLN A 83 2.35 -0.88 18.21
N MET A 84 2.90 -2.02 17.81
CA MET A 84 4.30 -2.15 17.40
C MET A 84 4.48 -1.66 15.96
N LYS A 85 5.63 -1.02 15.72
CA LYS A 85 6.05 -0.66 14.37
C LYS A 85 6.53 -1.92 13.64
N VAL A 86 6.23 -2.02 12.36
CA VAL A 86 6.59 -3.15 11.50
C VAL A 86 7.24 -2.69 10.21
N LYS A 87 8.00 -3.59 9.59
CA LYS A 87 8.38 -3.53 8.18
C LYS A 87 7.54 -4.55 7.42
N VAL A 88 6.99 -4.15 6.29
CA VAL A 88 6.15 -4.98 5.43
C VAL A 88 6.79 -5.01 4.06
N ILE A 89 7.06 -6.21 3.57
CA ILE A 89 7.56 -6.42 2.22
C ILE A 89 6.35 -6.68 1.31
N LEU A 90 6.19 -5.84 0.29
CA LEU A 90 5.07 -5.82 -0.63
C LEU A 90 5.53 -6.03 -2.07
N GLU A 91 4.68 -6.65 -2.89
CA GLU A 91 4.83 -6.66 -4.34
C GLU A 91 4.04 -5.51 -4.96
N GLY A 92 4.69 -4.69 -5.76
CA GLY A 92 4.03 -3.64 -6.51
C GLY A 92 3.36 -4.17 -7.78
N ASP A 93 2.06 -3.94 -7.91
CA ASP A 93 1.22 -4.45 -9.01
C ASP A 93 0.17 -3.44 -9.52
N GLY A 94 0.23 -2.19 -9.05
CA GLY A 94 -0.79 -1.16 -9.33
C GLY A 94 -2.11 -1.24 -8.52
N ALA A 95 -2.38 -2.31 -7.76
CA ALA A 95 -3.58 -2.46 -6.94
C ALA A 95 -3.57 -1.61 -5.64
N ALA A 96 -4.74 -1.35 -5.05
CA ALA A 96 -4.83 -0.61 -3.78
C ALA A 96 -4.32 -1.44 -2.58
N TYR A 97 -4.58 -2.75 -2.61
CA TYR A 97 -4.03 -3.72 -1.68
C TYR A 97 -2.94 -4.50 -2.41
N LYS A 98 -1.76 -4.53 -1.82
CA LYS A 98 -0.57 -5.13 -2.44
C LYS A 98 -0.35 -6.53 -1.90
N PRO A 99 0.09 -7.49 -2.73
CA PRO A 99 0.51 -8.78 -2.24
C PRO A 99 1.59 -8.66 -1.17
N VAL A 100 1.35 -9.22 0.01
CA VAL A 100 2.29 -9.24 1.13
C VAL A 100 3.22 -10.44 0.96
N LYS A 101 4.53 -10.17 0.98
CA LYS A 101 5.58 -11.19 0.95
C LYS A 101 6.05 -11.53 2.36
N ALA A 102 6.19 -10.53 3.22
CA ALA A 102 6.62 -10.71 4.61
C ALA A 102 6.16 -9.56 5.51
N VAL A 103 6.10 -9.85 6.81
CA VAL A 103 5.91 -8.87 7.88
C VAL A 103 6.95 -9.14 8.95
N GLU A 104 7.66 -8.09 9.37
CA GLU A 104 8.70 -8.14 10.38
C GLU A 104 8.45 -7.05 11.43
N LEU A 105 8.81 -7.33 12.69
CA LEU A 105 8.82 -6.29 13.71
C LEU A 105 9.96 -5.31 13.42
N ALA A 106 9.66 -4.01 13.44
CA ALA A 106 10.67 -2.98 13.31
C ALA A 106 11.27 -2.70 14.70
N ASN A 107 12.57 -2.93 14.84
CA ASN A 107 13.35 -2.50 16.02
C ASN A 107 13.53 -0.97 16.05
#